data_AF-A0A534VXB6-F1
#
_entry.id   AF-A0A534VXB6-F1
#
_cell.length_a   1.000
_cell.length_b   1.000
_cell.length_c   1.000
_cell.angle_alpha   90.00
_cell.angle_beta   90.00
_cell.angle_gamma   90.00
#
_symmetry.space_group_name_H-M   'P 1'
#
loop_
_entity.id
_entity.type
_entity.pdbx_description
1 polymer ?
#
loop_
_entity_poly.entity_id
_entity_poly.type
_entity_poly.pdbx_seq_one_letter_code
_entity_poly.pdbx_strand_id
1 'polypeptide(L)'
;MDTHDVGVVDKRAAPAGEAPATVTFRITWKGRGGRRRLAAEAPAFAGRFFRQARARGVFSGSEDGFAFASDASKRARSTFAELGTERNGLFLAAAIQCPRCGGP
;
A
#
# COMPACT_ATOMS: atom_id res chain seq x y z
N MET A 1 -0.53 4.10 19.68
CA MET A 1 0.46 3.53 18.75
C MET A 1 0.47 4.42 17.52
N ASP A 2 1.40 5.37 17.51
CA ASP A 2 1.62 6.28 16.38
C ASP A 2 2.55 5.56 15.41
N THR A 3 2.04 5.27 14.21
CA THR A 3 2.87 4.76 13.12
C THR A 3 3.36 5.98 12.36
N HIS A 4 4.65 6.24 12.43
CA HIS A 4 5.30 7.32 11.70
C HIS A 4 6.28 6.68 10.71
N ASP A 5 6.25 7.17 9.46
CA ASP A 5 7.27 6.93 8.44
C ASP A 5 7.49 5.45 8.04
N VAL A 6 6.46 4.82 7.47
CA VAL A 6 6.62 3.52 6.78
C VAL A 6 7.14 3.77 5.36
N GLY A 7 8.45 3.54 5.15
CA GLY A 7 9.07 3.55 3.83
C GLY A 7 8.84 2.23 3.10
N VAL A 8 8.37 2.29 1.85
CA VAL A 8 8.31 1.13 0.95
C VAL A 8 9.56 1.18 0.06
N VAL A 9 10.39 0.14 0.14
CA VAL A 9 11.58 -0.02 -0.72
C VAL A 9 11.37 -1.30 -1.54
N ASP A 10 11.17 -1.14 -2.84
CA ASP A 10 11.17 -2.25 -3.79
C ASP A 10 12.52 -2.28 -4.52
N LYS A 11 13.16 -3.45 -4.56
CA LYS A 11 14.46 -3.67 -5.23
C LYS A 11 14.34 -4.90 -6.11
N ARG A 12 14.31 -4.67 -7.43
CA ARG A 12 14.36 -5.73 -8.46
C ARG A 12 15.67 -5.62 -9.24
N ALA A 13 16.30 -6.75 -9.54
CA ALA A 13 17.49 -6.80 -10.40
C ALA A 13 17.10 -6.60 -11.88
N ALA A 14 17.96 -5.90 -12.64
CA ALA A 14 17.77 -5.67 -14.08
C ALA A 14 18.06 -6.95 -14.91
N PRO A 15 17.35 -7.18 -16.03
CA PRO A 15 17.68 -8.23 -17.00
C PRO A 15 19.04 -7.98 -17.68
N ALA A 16 19.66 -9.02 -18.22
CA ALA A 16 20.93 -8.88 -18.95
C ALA A 16 20.73 -8.14 -20.29
N GLY A 17 21.55 -7.10 -20.53
CA GLY A 17 21.51 -6.30 -21.76
C GLY A 17 20.76 -4.97 -21.66
N GLU A 18 20.11 -4.68 -20.52
CA GLU A 18 19.45 -3.41 -20.25
C GLU A 18 20.32 -2.53 -19.34
N ALA A 19 20.35 -1.22 -19.61
CA ALA A 19 20.93 -0.25 -18.68
C ALA A 19 20.04 -0.18 -17.42
N PRO A 20 20.58 -0.37 -16.21
CA PRO A 20 19.76 -0.42 -15.01
C PRO A 20 19.22 0.98 -14.67
N ALA A 21 17.93 1.19 -14.88
CA ALA A 21 17.22 2.36 -14.36
C ALA A 21 16.91 2.16 -12.87
N THR A 22 17.30 3.11 -12.03
CA THR A 22 16.92 3.14 -10.62
C THR A 22 15.79 4.12 -10.42
N VAL A 23 14.67 3.67 -9.88
CA VAL A 23 13.57 4.55 -9.44
C VAL A 23 13.44 4.46 -7.93
N THR A 24 13.47 5.62 -7.28
CA THR A 24 13.31 5.76 -5.82
C THR A 24 12.01 6.47 -5.52
N PHE A 25 11.21 5.89 -4.63
CA PHE A 25 10.03 6.52 -4.08
C PHE A 25 10.20 6.67 -2.57
N ARG A 26 9.89 7.85 -2.05
CA ARG A 26 9.78 8.07 -0.61
C ARG A 26 8.37 8.55 -0.32
N ILE A 27 7.60 7.73 0.40
CA ILE A 27 6.23 8.03 0.75
C ILE A 27 6.10 8.08 2.27
N THR A 28 5.60 9.19 2.80
CA THR A 28 5.24 9.35 4.20
C THR A 28 3.72 9.29 4.34
N TRP A 29 3.26 8.44 5.25
CA TRP A 29 1.84 8.25 5.56
C TRP A 29 1.52 8.86 6.92
N LYS A 30 0.38 9.54 7.03
CA LYS A 30 -0.12 10.09 8.29
C LYS A 30 -1.58 9.76 8.49
N GLY A 31 -1.88 9.02 9.56
CA GLY A 31 -3.23 8.78 10.06
C GLY A 31 -3.62 9.80 11.13
N ARG A 32 -4.86 10.28 11.08
CA ARG A 32 -5.47 11.17 12.08
C ARG A 32 -6.93 10.80 12.29
N GLY A 33 -7.49 11.31 13.39
CA GLY A 33 -8.82 10.94 13.86
C GLY A 33 -8.84 9.50 14.38
N GLY A 34 -9.94 9.12 15.02
CA GLY A 34 -10.14 7.74 15.46
C GLY A 34 -10.10 6.74 14.30
N ARG A 35 -10.05 5.44 14.62
CA ARG A 35 -10.11 4.37 13.63
C ARG A 35 -11.57 3.98 13.34
N ARG A 36 -11.93 3.82 12.07
CA ARG A 36 -13.20 3.23 11.63
C ARG A 36 -13.01 1.75 11.31
N ARG A 37 -14.02 0.94 11.60
CA ARG A 37 -14.08 -0.44 11.13
C ARG A 37 -14.75 -0.44 9.75
N LEU A 38 -14.15 -1.14 8.81
CA LEU A 38 -14.72 -1.38 7.48
C LEU A 38 -14.70 -2.89 7.23
N ALA A 39 -15.73 -3.38 6.57
CA ALA A 39 -15.79 -4.75 6.08
C ALA A 39 -16.56 -4.76 4.76
N ALA A 40 -16.16 -5.63 3.84
CA ALA A 40 -16.86 -5.90 2.60
C ALA A 40 -16.85 -7.39 2.31
N GLU A 41 -17.98 -7.93 1.85
CA GLU A 41 -18.13 -9.34 1.51
C GLU A 41 -17.41 -9.70 0.20
N ALA A 42 -17.36 -8.76 -0.74
CA ALA A 42 -16.53 -8.81 -1.95
C ALA A 42 -15.80 -7.46 -2.04
N PRO A 43 -14.45 -7.40 -1.91
CA PRO A 43 -13.44 -8.46 -2.01
C PRO A 43 -13.09 -9.20 -0.68
N ALA A 44 -14.07 -9.50 0.17
CA ALA A 44 -13.92 -10.32 1.38
C ALA A 44 -12.87 -9.84 2.40
N PHE A 45 -12.93 -8.57 2.82
CA PHE A 45 -11.99 -8.00 3.80
C PHE A 45 -12.69 -7.46 5.05
N ALA A 46 -11.95 -7.41 6.15
CA ALA A 46 -12.31 -6.63 7.32
C ALA A 46 -11.07 -5.90 7.85
N GLY A 47 -11.22 -4.63 8.19
CA GLY A 47 -10.11 -3.80 8.61
C GLY A 47 -10.47 -2.68 9.57
N ARG A 48 -9.44 -2.07 10.14
CA ARG A 48 -9.51 -0.90 11.00
C ARG A 48 -8.59 0.17 10.44
N PHE A 49 -9.18 1.25 9.94
CA PHE A 49 -8.48 2.30 9.20
C PHE A 49 -8.64 3.66 9.87
N PHE A 50 -7.65 4.53 9.75
CA PHE A 50 -7.78 5.93 10.21
C PHE A 50 -8.89 6.64 9.43
N ARG A 51 -9.72 7.42 10.12
CA ARG A 51 -10.78 8.22 9.46
C ARG A 51 -10.21 9.28 8.52
N GLN A 52 -9.02 9.79 8.81
CA GLN A 52 -8.30 10.72 7.97
C GLN A 52 -6.90 10.17 7.73
N ALA A 53 -6.62 9.72 6.51
CA ALA A 53 -5.28 9.35 6.10
C ALA A 53 -4.79 10.30 5.01
N ARG A 54 -3.49 10.59 5.03
CA ARG A 54 -2.80 11.38 4.01
C ARG A 54 -1.49 10.71 3.66
N ALA A 55 -1.22 10.57 2.37
CA ALA A 55 0.10 10.21 1.86
C ALA A 55 0.78 11.46 1.29
N ARG A 56 2.10 11.55 1.44
CA ARG A 56 2.96 12.52 0.76
C ARG A 56 4.11 11.75 0.14
N GLY A 57 4.32 11.94 -1.16
CA GLY A 57 5.34 11.23 -1.90
C GLY A 57 6.31 12.20 -2.56
N VAL A 58 7.58 11.79 -2.64
CA VAL A 58 8.54 12.26 -3.63
C VAL A 58 9.09 11.06 -4.37
N PHE A 59 9.43 11.25 -5.64
CA PHE A 59 9.98 10.21 -6.48
C PHE A 59 11.12 10.76 -7.33
N SER A 60 12.08 9.91 -7.68
CA SER A 60 13.17 10.25 -8.59
C SER A 60 13.57 9.02 -9.37
N GLY A 61 14.10 9.21 -10.57
CA GLY A 61 14.66 8.14 -11.36
C GLY A 61 15.91 8.57 -12.08
N SER A 62 16.80 7.61 -12.31
CA SER A 62 18.02 7.82 -13.09
C SER A 62 18.34 6.58 -13.92
N GLU A 63 18.74 6.80 -15.14
CA GLU A 63 19.33 5.85 -16.09
C GLU A 63 20.51 6.56 -16.77
N ASP A 64 21.40 5.83 -17.44
CA ASP A 64 22.58 6.41 -18.10
C ASP A 64 22.21 7.62 -18.98
N GLY A 65 22.71 8.79 -18.59
CA GLY A 65 22.49 10.07 -19.28
C GLY A 65 21.13 10.73 -19.04
N PHE A 66 20.21 10.13 -18.28
CA PHE A 66 18.87 10.68 -18.01
C PHE A 66 18.50 10.63 -16.53
N ALA A 67 18.00 11.74 -15.97
CA ALA A 67 17.50 11.77 -14.61
C ALA A 67 16.25 12.66 -14.50
N PHE A 68 15.34 12.27 -13.62
CA PHE A 68 14.17 13.06 -13.24
C PHE A 68 13.96 13.02 -11.73
N ALA A 69 13.40 14.10 -11.19
CA ALA A 69 12.99 14.17 -9.79
C ALA A 69 11.67 14.92 -9.68
N SER A 70 10.78 14.44 -8.82
CA SER A 70 9.58 15.16 -8.43
C SER A 70 9.97 16.40 -7.65
N ASP A 71 9.39 17.55 -8.00
CA ASP A 71 9.58 18.78 -7.25
C ASP A 71 9.02 18.64 -5.82
N ALA A 72 9.92 18.53 -4.83
CA ALA A 72 9.56 18.37 -3.42
C ALA A 72 8.86 19.61 -2.84
N SER A 73 9.03 20.79 -3.45
CA SER A 73 8.38 22.03 -3.05
C SER A 73 6.93 22.09 -3.53
N LYS A 74 6.64 21.48 -4.68
CA LYS A 74 5.28 21.25 -5.19
C LYS A 74 4.69 20.01 -4.53
N ARG A 75 4.02 20.22 -3.39
CA ARG A 75 3.33 19.15 -2.65
C ARG A 75 2.40 18.37 -3.58
N ALA A 76 2.77 17.14 -3.95
CA ALA A 76 1.83 16.18 -4.48
C ALA A 76 0.73 15.97 -3.44
N ARG A 77 -0.50 16.41 -3.76
CA ARG A 77 -1.66 16.21 -2.89
C ARG A 77 -2.21 14.81 -3.14
N SER A 78 -2.30 14.02 -2.07
CA SER A 78 -2.97 12.71 -2.12
C SER A 78 -4.45 12.87 -2.42
N THR A 79 -4.91 12.28 -3.53
CA THR A 79 -6.33 12.18 -3.91
C THR A 79 -7.06 11.20 -3.00
N PHE A 80 -6.41 10.08 -2.68
CA PHE A 80 -6.88 9.07 -1.75
C PHE A 80 -5.69 8.52 -0.95
N ALA A 81 -5.94 8.14 0.29
CA ALA A 81 -5.00 7.41 1.14
C ALA A 81 -5.80 6.65 2.18
N GLU A 82 -5.39 5.42 2.46
CA GLU A 82 -5.92 4.62 3.55
C GLU A 82 -4.76 4.03 4.34
N LEU A 83 -4.84 4.12 5.67
CA LEU A 83 -3.81 3.64 6.58
C LEU A 83 -4.48 2.89 7.71
N GLY A 84 -4.05 1.67 7.97
CA GLY A 84 -4.69 0.81 8.96
C GLY A 84 -4.21 -0.62 8.88
N THR A 85 -4.98 -1.49 9.52
CA THR A 85 -4.78 -2.94 9.47
C THR A 85 -5.94 -3.58 8.72
N GLU A 86 -5.62 -4.42 7.76
CA GLU A 86 -6.59 -5.20 6.99
C GLU A 86 -6.36 -6.68 7.25
N ARG A 87 -7.45 -7.44 7.35
CA ARG A 87 -7.46 -8.89 7.29
C ARG A 87 -8.26 -9.32 6.07
N ASN A 88 -7.56 -9.89 5.11
CA ASN A 88 -8.14 -10.43 3.88
C ASN A 88 -8.65 -11.86 4.07
N GLY A 89 -9.63 -12.24 3.26
CA GLY A 89 -10.17 -13.61 3.21
C GLY A 89 -11.08 -13.99 4.38
N LEU A 90 -11.55 -13.02 5.18
CA LEU A 90 -12.37 -13.30 6.37
C LEU A 90 -13.68 -14.03 6.05
N PHE A 91 -14.22 -13.81 4.84
CA PHE A 91 -15.48 -14.38 4.37
C PHE A 91 -15.31 -15.58 3.41
N LEU A 92 -14.06 -16.01 3.14
CA LEU A 92 -13.81 -17.21 2.33
C LEU A 92 -14.19 -18.50 3.07
N ALA A 93 -14.38 -18.47 4.39
CA ALA A 93 -14.71 -19.65 5.20
C ALA A 93 -16.04 -20.31 4.79
N ALA A 94 -17.02 -19.55 4.26
CA ALA A 94 -18.29 -20.12 3.79
C ALA A 94 -18.13 -20.92 2.47
N ALA A 95 -17.08 -20.66 1.68
CA ALA A 95 -16.84 -21.33 0.40
C ALA A 95 -16.04 -22.65 0.54
N ILE A 96 -15.53 -23.00 1.73
CA ILE A 96 -14.70 -24.20 1.95
C ILE A 96 -15.51 -25.34 2.63
N GLN A 97 -16.79 -25.14 2.96
CA GLN A 97 -17.62 -26.25 3.41
C GLN A 97 -18.00 -27.13 2.22
N CYS A 98 -17.17 -28.15 1.99
CA CYS A 98 -17.49 -29.29 1.15
C CYS A 98 -18.77 -29.96 1.69
N PRO A 99 -19.91 -29.94 0.97
CA PRO A 99 -21.17 -30.51 1.44
C PRO A 99 -21.10 -32.03 1.64
N ARG A 100 -20.09 -32.68 1.05
CA ARG A 100 -19.81 -34.12 1.16
C ARG A 100 -18.85 -34.48 2.29
N CYS A 101 -18.20 -33.50 2.89
CA CYS A 101 -17.19 -33.70 3.90
C CYS A 101 -17.85 -33.38 5.26
N GLY A 102 -18.85 -34.19 5.63
CA GLY A 102 -19.47 -34.12 6.94
C GLY A 102 -18.41 -34.20 8.03
N GLY A 103 -18.48 -33.29 9.00
CA GLY A 103 -17.77 -33.47 10.27
C GLY A 103 -18.35 -34.67 11.04
N PRO A 104 -17.62 -35.20 12.04
CA PRO A 104 -18.02 -36.37 12.81
C PRO A 104 -19.35 -36.21 13.53
#